data_AF-A0A0U1LK79-F1
#
_entry.id   AF-A0A0U1LK79-F1
#
_cell.length_a   1.000
_cell.length_b   1.000
_cell.length_c   1.000
_cell.angle_alpha   90.00
_cell.angle_beta   90.00
_cell.angle_gamma   90.00
#
_symmetry.space_group_name_H-M   'P 1'
#
loop_
_entity.id
_entity.type
_entity.pdbx_description
1 polymer ?
#
loop_
_entity_poly.entity_id
_entity_poly.type
_entity_poly.pdbx_seq_one_letter_code
_entity_poly.pdbx_strand_id
1 'polypeptide(L)' 'MPKQTGKALLIWGGVSSVDATAIQLAVAAGLTVVSTASSKDFELVKSLGTSVAFDYKSTTVVEGGQSHFRHGSRRVEETT' A
#
# COMPACT_ATOMS: atom_id res chain seq x y z
N MET A 1 17.78 -1.37 4.11
CA MET A 1 16.35 -1.02 3.95
C MET A 1 16.22 0.51 3.99
N PRO A 2 15.40 1.12 3.14
CA PRO A 2 15.23 2.58 3.12
C PRO A 2 14.65 3.07 4.45
N LYS A 3 15.00 4.30 4.84
CA LYS A 3 14.44 4.95 6.03
C LYS A 3 12.95 5.17 5.80
N GLN A 4 12.10 4.68 6.71
CA GLN A 4 10.66 4.87 6.58
C GLN A 4 10.28 6.33 6.80
N THR A 5 9.39 6.82 5.94
CA THR A 5 8.90 8.22 5.96
C THR A 5 7.72 8.42 6.91
N GLY A 6 7.11 7.33 7.40
CA GLY A 6 5.83 7.36 8.13
C GLY A 6 4.62 7.71 7.26
N LYS A 7 4.81 7.92 5.94
CA LYS A 7 3.73 8.23 5.00
C LYS A 7 3.30 6.97 4.25
N ALA A 8 2.03 6.96 3.84
CA ALA A 8 1.46 5.88 3.04
C ALA A 8 1.02 6.37 1.65
N LEU A 9 1.12 5.50 0.66
CA LEU A 9 0.67 5.71 -0.71
C LEU A 9 -0.34 4.63 -1.09
N LEU A 10 -1.52 5.05 -1.54
CA LEU A 10 -2.51 4.16 -2.16
C LEU A 10 -2.29 4.13 -3.68
N ILE A 11 -2.11 2.94 -4.24
CA ILE A 11 -2.10 2.72 -5.69
C ILE A 11 -3.41 2.03 -6.07
N TRP A 12 -4.25 2.72 -6.85
CA TRP A 12 -5.54 2.20 -7.30
C TRP A 12 -5.36 1.33 -8.55
N GLY A 13 -4.76 0.16 -8.34
CA GLY A 13 -4.19 -0.67 -9.39
C GLY A 13 -2.90 -1.31 -8.86
N GLY A 14 -2.23 -2.11 -9.67
CA GLY A 14 -1.05 -2.85 -9.19
C GLY A 14 -0.43 -3.81 -10.20
N VAL A 15 -1.18 -4.13 -11.26
CA VAL A 15 -0.82 -5.17 -12.23
C VAL A 15 -0.35 -4.62 -13.57
N SER A 16 -0.54 -3.32 -13.84
CA SER A 16 0.07 -2.70 -15.02
C SER A 16 1.58 -2.48 -14.79
N SER A 17 2.35 -2.34 -15.87
CA SER A 17 3.79 -2.06 -15.77
C SER A 17 4.08 -0.75 -15.03
N VAL A 18 3.23 0.26 -15.21
CA VAL A 18 3.34 1.55 -14.53
C VAL A 18 3.07 1.38 -13.04
N ASP A 19 2.01 0.66 -12.66
CA ASP A 19 1.69 0.42 -11.25
C ASP A 19 2.79 -0.39 -10.56
N ALA A 20 3.31 -1.43 -11.23
CA ALA A 20 4.37 -2.26 -10.66
C ALA A 20 5.64 -1.46 -10.39
N THR A 21 6.02 -0.59 -11.34
CA THR A 21 7.15 0.33 -11.18
C THR A 21 6.89 1.34 -10.06
N ALA A 22 5.67 1.88 -9.97
CA ALA A 22 5.29 2.81 -8.91
C ALA A 22 5.36 2.18 -7.52
N ILE A 23 4.92 0.91 -7.36
CA ILE A 23 5.05 0.16 -6.09
C ILE A 23 6.52 0.11 -5.68
N GLN A 24 7.39 -0.36 -6.58
CA GLN A 24 8.81 -0.55 -6.26
C GLN A 24 9.53 0.76 -5.95
N LEU A 25 9.26 1.82 -6.71
CA LEU A 25 9.81 3.16 -6.46
C LEU A 25 9.33 3.72 -5.11
N ALA A 26 8.06 3.57 -4.78
CA ALA A 26 7.52 4.06 -3.52
C ALA A 26 8.09 3.32 -2.30
N VAL A 27 8.24 1.99 -2.41
CA VAL A 27 8.92 1.18 -1.38
C VAL A 27 10.37 1.62 -1.23
N ALA A 28 11.10 1.83 -2.33
CA ALA A 28 12.47 2.33 -2.31
C ALA A 28 12.59 3.73 -1.69
N ALA A 29 11.55 4.57 -1.85
CA ALA A 29 11.45 5.88 -1.21
C ALA A 29 11.06 5.82 0.28
N GLY A 30 10.84 4.62 0.85
CA GLY A 30 10.48 4.45 2.26
C GLY A 30 9.01 4.77 2.57
N LEU A 31 8.12 4.68 1.58
CA LEU A 31 6.67 4.79 1.76
C LEU A 31 6.07 3.44 2.12
N THR A 32 5.00 3.46 2.92
CA THR A 32 4.13 2.29 3.07
C THR A 32 3.18 2.23 1.89
N VAL A 33 3.33 1.25 1.02
CA VAL A 33 2.47 1.10 -0.16
C VAL A 33 1.26 0.23 0.17
N VAL A 34 0.08 0.74 -0.16
CA VAL A 34 -1.20 0.02 -0.15
C VAL A 34 -1.69 -0.04 -1.59
N SER A 35 -2.17 -1.19 -2.05
CA SER A 35 -2.70 -1.30 -3.41
C SER A 35 -4.09 -1.89 -3.46
N THR A 36 -4.77 -1.66 -4.58
CA THR A 36 -5.96 -2.44 -4.94
C THR A 36 -5.65 -3.29 -6.16
N ALA A 37 -6.12 -4.53 -6.18
CA ALA A 37 -5.92 -5.45 -7.29
C ALA A 37 -7.09 -6.45 -7.33
N SER A 38 -7.17 -7.31 -8.34
CA SER A 38 -8.12 -8.42 -8.25
C SER A 38 -7.54 -9.48 -7.30
N SER A 39 -8.38 -10.23 -6.58
CA SER A 39 -7.91 -11.22 -5.60
C SER A 39 -6.85 -12.20 -6.13
N LYS A 40 -6.92 -12.58 -7.41
CA LYS A 40 -5.93 -13.47 -8.06
C LYS A 40 -4.54 -12.84 -8.22
N ASP A 41 -4.43 -11.51 -8.17
CA ASP A 41 -3.19 -10.76 -8.39
C ASP A 41 -2.56 -10.27 -7.08
N PHE A 42 -3.13 -10.61 -5.92
CA PHE A 42 -2.64 -10.17 -4.61
C PHE A 42 -1.20 -10.60 -4.35
N GLU A 43 -0.84 -11.83 -4.72
CA GLU A 43 0.52 -12.33 -4.54
C GLU A 43 1.52 -11.58 -5.44
N LEU A 44 1.10 -11.19 -6.65
CA LEU A 44 1.93 -10.36 -7.52
C LEU A 44 2.21 -9.01 -6.87
N VAL A 45 1.19 -8.27 -6.44
CA VAL A 45 1.40 -6.92 -5.86
C VAL A 45 2.13 -6.94 -4.52
N LYS A 46 1.94 -7.99 -3.70
CA LYS A 46 2.73 -8.21 -2.48
C LYS A 46 4.20 -8.47 -2.79
N SER A 47 4.48 -9.28 -3.82
CA SER A 47 5.87 -9.57 -4.24
C SER A 47 6.64 -8.30 -4.68
N LEU A 48 5.92 -7.28 -5.16
CA LEU A 48 6.49 -5.99 -5.54
C LEU A 48 6.78 -5.07 -4.33
N GLY A 49 6.29 -5.42 -3.14
CA GLY A 49 6.52 -4.69 -1.89
C GLY A 49 5.30 -3.95 -1.33
N THR A 50 4.10 -4.23 -1.83
CA THR A 50 2.86 -3.71 -1.22
C THR A 50 2.68 -4.31 0.19
N SER A 51 2.35 -3.46 1.17
CA SER A 51 2.05 -3.89 2.55
C SER A 51 0.72 -4.62 2.69
N VAL A 52 -0.33 -4.13 2.01
CA VAL A 52 -1.66 -4.74 1.96
C VAL A 52 -2.30 -4.47 0.60
N ALA A 53 -3.01 -5.48 0.09
CA ALA A 53 -3.80 -5.39 -1.14
C ALA A 53 -5.28 -5.59 -0.82
N PHE A 54 -6.14 -4.74 -1.41
CA PHE A 54 -7.59 -4.87 -1.31
C PHE A 54 -8.21 -5.23 -2.66
N ASP A 55 -9.32 -5.98 -2.63
CA ASP A 55 -10.04 -6.30 -3.86
C ASP A 55 -10.84 -5.07 -4.29
N TYR A 56 -10.51 -4.51 -5.44
CA TYR A 56 -11.22 -3.33 -5.96
C TYR A 56 -12.70 -3.63 -6.28
N LYS A 57 -13.07 -4.91 -6.45
CA LYS A 57 -14.46 -5.33 -6.66
C LYS A 57 -15.25 -5.43 -5.37
N SER A 58 -14.59 -5.36 -4.22
CA SER A 58 -15.28 -5.37 -2.93
C SER A 58 -16.06 -4.08 -2.73
N THR A 59 -17.34 -4.19 -2.37
CA THR A 59 -18.17 -3.04 -1.98
C THR A 59 -17.66 -2.34 -0.72
N THR A 60 -16.84 -3.02 0.08
CA THR A 60 -16.26 -2.51 1.33
C THR A 60 -14.83 -2.00 1.17
N VAL A 61 -14.29 -1.90 -0.06
CA VAL A 61 -12.88 -1.52 -0.31
C VAL A 61 -12.53 -0.16 0.32
N VAL A 62 -13.45 0.80 0.30
CA VAL A 62 -13.25 2.13 0.87
C VAL A 62 -13.18 2.07 2.39
N GLU A 63 -14.10 1.34 3.03
CA GLU A 63 -14.13 1.16 4.49
C GLU A 63 -12.88 0.41 4.97
N GLY A 64 -12.50 -0.65 4.26
CA GLY A 64 -11.27 -1.41 4.49
C GLY A 64 -10.04 -0.51 4.43
N GLY A 65 -9.91 0.30 3.37
CA GLY A 65 -8.82 1.27 3.23
C GLY A 65 -8.78 2.30 4.38
N GLN A 66 -9.91 2.94 4.69
CA GLN A 66 -10.01 3.93 5.77
C GLN A 66 -9.61 3.34 7.13
N SER A 67 -10.07 2.12 7.43
CA SER A 67 -9.73 1.44 8.67
C SER A 67 -8.23 1.16 8.78
N HIS A 68 -7.58 0.76 7.69
CA HIS A 68 -6.13 0.52 7.65
C HIS A 68 -5.32 1.79 7.92
N PHE A 69 -5.68 2.90 7.27
CA PHE A 69 -4.97 4.17 7.44
C PHE A 69 -5.14 4.77 8.85
N ARG A 70 -6.31 4.61 9.48
CA ARG A 70 -6.55 5.09 10.85
C ARG A 70 -5.66 4.41 11.89
N HIS A 71 -5.38 3.11 11.73
CA HIS A 71 -4.52 2.37 12.66
C HIS A 71 -3.03 2.59 12.39
N GLY A 72 -2.63 2.84 11.14
CA GLY A 72 -1.24 3.13 10.76
C GLY A 72 -0.73 4.50 11.22
N SER A 73 -1.62 5.49 11.36
CA SER A 73 -1.23 6.89 11.66
C SER A 73 -0.82 7.17 13.11
N ARG A 74 -0.83 6.16 14.01
CA ARG A 74 -0.61 6.35 15.46
C ARG A 74 0.83 6.15 15.95
N ARG A 75 1.81 5.97 15.05
CA ARG A 75 3.18 5.57 15.40
C ARG A 75 4.27 6.64 15.22
N VAL A 76 3.92 7.92 15.00
CA VAL A 76 4.92 8.96 14.65
C VAL A 76 5.11 10.03 15.73
N GLU A 77 4.42 9.96 16.87
CA GLU A 77 4.56 10.94 17.97
C GLU A 77 5.09 10.29 19.25
N GLU A 78 6.36 9.86 19.27
CA GLU A 78 7.11 9.72 20.53
C GLU A 78 8.60 9.56 20.23
N THR A 79 9.34 10.67 20.16
CA THR A 79 10.79 10.78 20.44
C THR A 79 11.20 12.25 20.34
N THR A 80 11.16 12.94 21.49
CA THR A 80 11.94 14.15 21.78
C THR A 80 12.94 13.79 22.86
#